data_AF-A0A2M9E6W0-F1
#
_entry.id   AF-A0A2M9E6W0-F1
#
_cell.length_a   1.000
_cell.length_b   1.000
_cell.length_c   1.000
_cell.angle_alpha   90.00
_cell.angle_beta   90.00
_cell.angle_gamma   90.00
#
_symmetry.space_group_name_H-M   'P 1'
#
loop_
_entity.id
_entity.type
_entity.pdbx_description
1 polymer ?
#
loop_
_entity_poly.entity_id
_entity_poly.type
_entity_poly.pdbx_seq_one_letter_code
_entity_poly.pdbx_strand_id
1 'polypeptide(L)'
;MLTLAVLAATPASQAQQSSCPQLAAEFSARWEEKQMPDLTFCRAVDDSGNELFSLSLARNYPFKGSRSRRAESATINGSNTYWYHAEIATRSGIEARETAIRLADGRDAYFNVQAESAEALAPILSLISRLSF
;
A
#
# COMPACT_ATOMS: atom_id res chain seq x y z
N MET A 1 -8.45 5.17 -57.48
CA MET A 1 -7.86 5.69 -56.23
C MET A 1 -7.86 4.55 -55.23
N LEU A 2 -6.68 4.06 -54.83
CA LEU A 2 -6.51 2.91 -53.94
C LEU A 2 -6.44 3.42 -52.49
N THR A 3 -7.49 3.21 -51.68
CA THR A 3 -7.49 3.59 -50.26
C THR A 3 -6.79 2.53 -49.43
N LEU A 4 -5.61 2.86 -48.93
CA LEU A 4 -4.84 2.09 -47.95
C LEU A 4 -5.49 2.27 -46.57
N ALA A 5 -6.06 1.20 -46.00
CA ALA A 5 -6.56 1.20 -44.63
C ALA A 5 -5.40 0.85 -43.68
N VAL A 6 -4.93 1.83 -42.91
CA VAL A 6 -3.94 1.63 -41.84
C VAL A 6 -4.68 1.14 -40.60
N LEU A 7 -4.45 -0.13 -40.21
CA LEU A 7 -4.90 -0.63 -38.92
C LEU A 7 -3.99 -0.07 -37.83
N ALA A 8 -4.52 0.82 -36.99
CA ALA A 8 -3.87 1.22 -35.76
C ALA A 8 -3.91 0.04 -34.77
N ALA A 9 -2.79 -0.63 -34.56
CA ALA A 9 -2.63 -1.56 -33.46
C ALA A 9 -2.59 -0.75 -32.15
N THR A 10 -3.69 -0.76 -31.39
CA THR A 10 -3.68 -0.26 -30.02
C THR A 10 -2.82 -1.20 -29.17
N PRO A 11 -1.80 -0.71 -28.45
CA PRO A 11 -1.09 -1.54 -27.50
C PRO A 11 -2.10 -1.96 -26.42
N ALA A 12 -2.45 -3.25 -26.40
CA ALA A 12 -3.11 -3.82 -25.25
C ALA A 12 -2.12 -3.71 -24.08
N SER A 13 -2.36 -2.78 -23.17
CA SER A 13 -1.70 -2.79 -21.87
C SER A 13 -2.12 -4.09 -21.20
N GLN A 14 -1.27 -5.10 -21.27
CA GLN A 14 -1.46 -6.30 -20.47
C GLN A 14 -1.37 -5.82 -19.03
N ALA A 15 -2.51 -5.76 -18.34
CA ALA A 15 -2.55 -5.59 -16.91
C ALA A 15 -1.86 -6.83 -16.32
N GLN A 16 -0.54 -6.72 -16.12
CA GLN A 16 0.21 -7.64 -15.28
C GLN A 16 -0.60 -7.75 -13.99
N GLN A 17 -1.11 -8.94 -13.68
CA GLN A 17 -1.77 -9.17 -12.40
C GLN A 17 -0.74 -8.86 -11.32
N SER A 18 -0.85 -7.66 -10.75
CA SER A 18 0.01 -7.21 -9.67
C SER A 18 -0.22 -8.10 -8.46
N SER A 19 0.85 -8.44 -7.76
CA SER A 19 0.73 -9.16 -6.49
C SER A 19 0.33 -8.22 -5.35
N CYS A 20 0.28 -6.91 -5.60
CA CYS A 20 -0.15 -5.87 -4.68
C CYS A 20 -1.69 -5.73 -4.66
N PRO A 21 -2.28 -5.31 -3.53
CA PRO A 21 -3.72 -5.12 -3.43
C PRO A 21 -4.20 -4.04 -4.40
N GLN A 22 -5.46 -4.13 -4.82
CA GLN A 22 -6.04 -3.14 -5.71
C GLN A 22 -6.17 -1.79 -5.01
N LEU A 23 -5.65 -0.73 -5.64
CA LEU A 23 -5.89 0.66 -5.23
C LEU A 23 -7.30 1.07 -5.67
N ALA A 24 -8.03 1.78 -4.81
CA ALA A 24 -9.34 2.29 -5.18
C ALA A 24 -9.19 3.40 -6.24
N ALA A 25 -10.06 3.39 -7.25
CA ALA A 25 -9.89 4.18 -8.49
C ALA A 25 -9.93 5.70 -8.26
N GLU A 26 -10.49 6.14 -7.13
CA GLU A 26 -10.52 7.55 -6.74
C GLU A 26 -9.16 8.12 -6.30
N PHE A 27 -8.16 7.27 -6.10
CA PHE A 27 -6.82 7.70 -5.71
C PHE A 27 -5.87 7.71 -6.90
N SER A 28 -5.26 8.86 -7.16
CA SER A 28 -4.11 8.98 -8.07
C SER A 28 -2.86 8.39 -7.43
N ALA A 29 -2.81 7.06 -7.38
CA ALA A 29 -1.68 6.31 -6.88
C ALA A 29 -1.38 5.13 -7.80
N ARG A 30 -0.11 4.76 -7.89
CA ARG A 30 0.35 3.56 -8.60
C ARG A 30 1.26 2.73 -7.72
N TRP A 31 1.34 1.43 -8.00
CA TRP A 31 2.29 0.55 -7.36
C TRP A 31 3.67 0.61 -8.02
N GLU A 32 4.70 0.56 -7.18
CA GLU A 32 5.99 0.01 -7.52
C GLU A 32 6.16 -1.31 -6.76
N GLU A 33 6.16 -2.41 -7.52
CA GLU A 33 6.19 -3.77 -6.98
C GLU A 33 7.60 -4.36 -7.08
N LYS A 34 8.04 -5.01 -6.01
CA LYS A 34 9.26 -5.81 -5.99
C LYS A 34 8.98 -7.19 -5.39
N GLN A 35 9.14 -8.21 -6.23
CA GLN A 35 9.04 -9.61 -5.81
C GLN A 35 10.37 -10.12 -5.25
N MET A 36 10.32 -10.78 -4.10
CA MET A 36 11.40 -11.54 -3.48
C MET A 36 10.89 -12.97 -3.20
N PRO A 37 11.77 -13.96 -2.90
CA PRO A 37 11.36 -15.37 -2.76
C PRO A 37 10.16 -15.61 -1.83
N ASP A 38 10.13 -14.94 -0.67
CA ASP A 38 9.09 -15.15 0.37
C ASP A 38 8.32 -13.87 0.74
N LEU A 39 8.48 -12.82 -0.07
CA LEU A 39 7.97 -11.49 0.22
C LEU A 39 7.66 -10.74 -1.07
N THR A 40 6.47 -10.16 -1.16
CA THR A 40 6.17 -9.10 -2.13
C THR A 40 6.23 -7.77 -1.40
N PHE A 41 7.02 -6.83 -1.90
CA PHE A 41 7.03 -5.45 -1.43
C PHE A 41 6.29 -4.55 -2.42
N CYS A 42 5.35 -3.77 -1.92
CA CYS A 42 4.47 -2.90 -2.69
C CYS A 42 4.59 -1.48 -2.15
N ARG A 43 5.07 -0.55 -2.98
CA ARG A 43 5.23 0.87 -2.64
C ARG A 43 4.22 1.69 -3.42
N ALA A 44 3.26 2.29 -2.73
CA ALA A 44 2.27 3.16 -3.37
C ALA A 44 2.87 4.55 -3.53
N VAL A 45 2.84 5.09 -4.74
CA VAL A 45 3.36 6.41 -5.06
C VAL A 45 2.32 7.28 -5.74
N ASP A 46 2.38 8.58 -5.48
CA ASP A 46 1.59 9.58 -6.20
C ASP A 46 2.12 9.83 -7.62
N ASP A 47 1.43 10.70 -8.37
CA ASP A 47 1.81 11.09 -9.74
C ASP A 47 3.18 11.78 -9.82
N SER A 48 3.66 12.34 -8.70
CA SER A 48 5.00 12.94 -8.60
C SER A 48 6.09 11.92 -8.22
N GLY A 49 5.71 10.67 -7.94
CA GLY A 49 6.61 9.60 -7.52
C GLY A 49 6.93 9.59 -6.02
N ASN A 50 6.29 10.45 -5.22
CA ASN A 50 6.46 10.44 -3.77
C ASN A 50 5.76 9.22 -3.17
N GLU A 51 6.38 8.60 -2.18
CA GLU A 51 5.74 7.50 -1.45
C GLU A 51 4.57 8.03 -0.61
N LEU A 52 3.40 7.40 -0.78
CA LEU A 52 2.26 7.57 0.11
C LEU A 52 2.35 6.58 1.28
N PHE A 53 2.57 5.31 0.96
CA PHE A 53 2.78 4.24 1.94
C PHE A 53 3.41 3.02 1.26
N SER A 54 3.84 2.06 2.06
CA SER A 54 4.32 0.78 1.58
C SER A 54 3.70 -0.38 2.36
N LEU A 55 3.68 -1.56 1.74
CA LEU A 55 3.31 -2.79 2.42
C LEU A 55 4.16 -3.98 1.97
N SER A 56 4.29 -4.92 2.89
CA SER A 56 4.95 -6.20 2.72
C SER A 56 3.93 -7.32 2.82
N LEU A 57 3.88 -8.20 1.81
CA LEU A 57 3.07 -9.42 1.82
C LEU A 57 3.97 -10.63 2.00
N ALA A 58 3.91 -11.28 3.16
CA ALA A 58 4.71 -12.47 3.46
C ALA A 58 3.97 -13.40 4.42
N ARG A 59 4.34 -14.69 4.45
CA ARG A 59 3.86 -15.57 5.51
C ARG A 59 4.63 -15.29 6.81
N ASN A 60 3.94 -15.26 7.95
CA ASN A 60 4.53 -15.11 9.28
C ASN A 60 5.36 -13.83 9.45
N TYR A 61 4.84 -12.68 9.01
CA TYR A 61 5.54 -11.42 9.18
C TYR A 61 5.73 -11.12 10.68
N PRO A 62 6.96 -10.79 11.16
CA PRO A 62 7.28 -10.75 12.58
C PRO A 62 6.78 -9.47 13.31
N PHE A 63 5.67 -8.89 12.87
CA PHE A 63 5.09 -7.70 13.50
C PHE A 63 4.29 -8.06 14.76
N LYS A 64 4.57 -7.34 15.85
CA LYS A 64 3.84 -7.44 17.12
C LYS A 64 3.54 -6.03 17.63
N GLY A 65 2.34 -5.52 17.35
CA GLY A 65 1.91 -4.21 17.84
C GLY A 65 1.86 -4.16 19.37
N SER A 66 2.61 -3.23 19.98
CA SER A 66 2.56 -3.00 21.43
C SER A 66 1.31 -2.19 21.78
N ARG A 67 0.57 -2.60 22.82
CA ARG A 67 -0.61 -1.84 23.30
C ARG A 67 -0.28 -0.40 23.67
N SER A 68 0.91 -0.15 24.22
CA SER A 68 1.37 1.20 24.59
C SER A 68 1.60 2.12 23.40
N ARG A 69 1.76 1.56 22.19
CA ARG A 69 1.98 2.32 20.95
C ARG A 69 0.73 2.44 20.09
N ARG A 70 -0.44 1.97 20.55
CA ARG A 70 -1.68 2.08 19.78
C ARG A 70 -2.05 3.55 19.55
N ALA A 71 -2.46 3.84 18.33
CA ALA A 71 -2.94 5.13 17.89
C ALA A 71 -4.38 4.97 17.38
N GLU A 72 -4.59 5.04 16.07
CA GLU A 72 -5.90 5.01 15.44
C GLU A 72 -6.48 3.58 15.38
N SER A 73 -7.80 3.42 15.57
CA SER A 73 -8.48 2.17 15.21
C SER A 73 -8.65 2.09 13.70
N ALA A 74 -8.60 0.89 13.13
CA ALA A 74 -8.75 0.72 11.68
C ALA A 74 -9.50 -0.56 11.32
N THR A 75 -10.14 -0.53 10.16
CA THR A 75 -10.64 -1.71 9.46
C THR A 75 -9.98 -1.75 8.10
N ILE A 76 -9.24 -2.82 7.80
CA ILE A 76 -8.55 -3.01 6.52
C ILE A 76 -8.94 -4.40 6.01
N ASN A 77 -9.50 -4.48 4.80
CA ASN A 77 -9.97 -5.72 4.20
C ASN A 77 -10.90 -6.53 5.13
N GLY A 78 -11.83 -5.86 5.80
CA GLY A 78 -12.75 -6.46 6.79
C GLY A 78 -12.12 -6.87 8.13
N SER A 79 -10.80 -6.75 8.30
CA SER A 79 -10.09 -7.05 9.54
C SER A 79 -10.00 -5.82 10.43
N ASN A 80 -10.52 -5.91 11.66
CA ASN A 80 -10.34 -4.87 12.67
C ASN A 80 -8.93 -4.93 13.27
N THR A 81 -8.25 -3.79 13.30
CA THR A 81 -6.89 -3.65 13.81
C THR A 81 -6.70 -2.26 14.46
N TYR A 82 -5.48 -1.99 14.90
CA TYR A 82 -5.03 -0.66 15.30
C TYR A 82 -3.81 -0.28 14.48
N TRP A 83 -3.69 1.01 14.18
CA TRP A 83 -2.42 1.61 13.84
C TRP A 83 -1.57 1.75 15.10
N TYR A 84 -0.27 1.61 14.95
CA TYR A 84 0.70 1.75 16.02
C TYR A 84 1.72 2.82 15.64
N HIS A 85 2.09 3.69 16.59
CA HIS A 85 3.19 4.64 16.41
C HIS A 85 4.47 3.87 16.10
N ALA A 86 5.11 4.22 14.98
CA ALA A 86 6.44 3.76 14.63
C ALA A 86 7.45 4.87 14.90
N GLU A 87 8.66 4.51 15.33
CA GLU A 87 9.77 5.45 15.47
C GLU A 87 10.70 5.32 14.27
N ILE A 88 11.04 6.46 13.67
CA ILE A 88 12.05 6.53 12.61
C ILE A 88 13.31 7.09 13.25
N ALA A 89 14.26 6.21 13.57
CA ALA A 89 15.46 6.57 14.31
C ALA A 89 16.26 7.75 13.71
N THR A 90 16.13 7.98 12.40
CA THR A 90 16.89 8.99 11.65
C THR A 90 16.11 10.26 11.32
N ARG A 91 14.82 10.35 11.65
CA ARG A 91 13.98 11.52 11.33
C ARG A 91 13.06 11.88 12.50
N SER A 92 13.30 13.06 13.07
CA SER A 92 12.36 13.68 14.02
C SER A 92 11.34 14.53 13.27
N GLY A 93 10.15 14.71 13.86
CA GLY A 93 9.09 15.53 13.26
C GLY A 93 8.32 14.87 12.10
N ILE A 94 8.47 13.56 11.90
CA ILE A 94 7.68 12.77 10.95
C ILE A 94 6.68 11.93 11.74
N GLU A 95 5.41 11.97 11.34
CA GLU A 95 4.41 11.04 11.80
C GLU A 95 4.61 9.70 11.11
N ALA A 96 4.70 8.62 11.88
CA ALA A 96 4.80 7.28 11.32
C ALA A 96 3.82 6.32 11.99
N ARG A 97 3.22 5.46 11.16
CA ARG A 97 2.30 4.39 11.59
C ARG A 97 2.70 3.08 10.96
N GLU A 98 2.48 2.01 11.73
CA GLU A 98 2.60 0.65 11.26
C GLU A 98 1.40 -0.19 11.71
N THR A 99 1.00 -1.17 10.91
CA THR A 99 0.00 -2.17 11.30
C THR A 99 0.19 -3.44 10.47
N ALA A 100 -0.47 -4.52 10.86
CA ALA A 100 -0.61 -5.69 10.01
C ALA A 100 -2.00 -6.30 10.11
N ILE A 101 -2.43 -6.94 9.02
CA ILE A 101 -3.60 -7.82 8.99
C ILE A 101 -3.24 -9.19 8.44
N ARG A 102 -3.98 -10.21 8.86
CA ARG A 102 -3.90 -11.55 8.27
C ARG A 102 -4.82 -11.61 7.05
N LEU A 103 -4.31 -12.09 5.93
CA LEU A 103 -5.07 -12.33 4.71
C LEU A 103 -5.62 -13.77 4.68
N ALA A 104 -6.65 -13.99 3.87
CA ALA A 104 -7.32 -15.28 3.73
C ALA A 104 -6.41 -16.39 3.17
N ASP A 105 -5.41 -16.02 2.35
CA ASP A 105 -4.41 -16.94 1.78
C ASP A 105 -3.28 -17.33 2.78
N GLY A 106 -3.37 -16.82 4.01
CA GLY A 106 -2.42 -17.07 5.09
C GLY A 106 -1.16 -16.19 5.07
N ARG A 107 -1.06 -15.20 4.17
CA ARG A 107 -0.05 -14.15 4.26
C ARG A 107 -0.48 -13.09 5.28
N ASP A 108 0.50 -12.37 5.81
CA ASP A 108 0.31 -11.12 6.53
C ASP A 108 0.57 -9.96 5.56
N ALA A 109 -0.30 -8.95 5.59
CA ALA A 109 -0.04 -7.65 4.97
C ALA A 109 0.41 -6.68 6.08
N TYR A 110 1.69 -6.34 6.08
CA TYR A 110 2.27 -5.37 7.01
C TYR A 110 2.45 -4.03 6.31
N PHE A 111 1.91 -2.96 6.89
CA PHE A 111 1.88 -1.63 6.31
C PHE A 111 2.79 -0.69 7.08
N ASN A 112 3.43 0.21 6.35
CA ASN A 112 4.18 1.33 6.88
C ASN A 112 3.70 2.63 6.22
N VAL A 113 3.46 3.65 7.04
CA VAL A 113 3.04 4.97 6.61
C VAL A 113 3.94 6.00 7.27
N GLN A 114 4.34 7.01 6.50
CA GLN A 114 5.09 8.16 6.98
C GLN A 114 4.48 9.43 6.39
N ALA A 115 4.35 10.47 7.19
CA ALA A 115 3.83 11.76 6.74
C ALA A 115 4.48 12.90 7.54
N GLU A 116 4.56 14.09 6.95
CA GLU A 116 5.16 15.26 7.61
C GLU A 116 4.31 15.81 8.77
N SER A 117 3.03 15.45 8.83
CA SER A 117 2.13 15.87 9.89
C SER A 117 0.96 14.89 10.06
N ALA A 118 0.19 15.08 11.14
CA ALA A 118 -1.01 14.29 11.39
C ALA A 118 -2.10 14.55 10.32
N GLU A 119 -2.17 15.78 9.80
CA GLU A 119 -3.10 16.16 8.73
C GLU A 119 -2.76 15.47 7.41
N ALA A 120 -1.46 15.33 7.10
CA ALA A 120 -0.99 14.60 5.92
C ALA A 120 -1.15 13.07 6.06
N LEU A 121 -1.17 12.56 7.30
CA LEU A 121 -1.32 11.12 7.59
C LEU A 121 -2.75 10.63 7.30
N ALA A 122 -3.77 11.37 7.74
CA ALA A 122 -5.18 10.97 7.66
C ALA A 122 -5.67 10.51 6.26
N PRO A 123 -5.41 11.23 5.15
CA PRO A 123 -5.84 10.78 3.82
C PRO A 123 -5.17 9.46 3.40
N ILE A 124 -3.92 9.23 3.80
CA ILE A 124 -3.20 7.99 3.49
C ILE A 124 -3.84 6.81 4.23
N LEU A 125 -4.18 6.97 5.52
CA LEU A 125 -4.87 5.90 6.27
C LEU A 125 -6.24 5.57 5.67
N SER A 126 -6.96 6.60 5.17
CA SER A 126 -8.24 6.42 4.49
C SER A 126 -8.09 5.65 3.16
N LEU A 127 -7.00 5.88 2.41
CA LEU A 127 -6.68 5.08 1.23
C LEU A 127 -6.46 3.62 1.61
N ILE A 128 -5.64 3.36 2.62
CA ILE A 128 -5.32 1.99 3.05
C ILE A 128 -6.58 1.22 3.49
N SER A 129 -7.52 1.87 4.18
CA SER A 129 -8.79 1.23 4.58
C SER A 129 -9.66 0.77 3.41
N ARG A 130 -9.41 1.30 2.21
CA ARG A 130 -10.17 1.01 0.97
C ARG A 130 -9.45 0.04 0.03
N LEU A 131 -8.28 -0.48 0.42
CA LEU A 131 -7.58 -1.50 -0.34
C LEU A 131 -8.41 -2.80 -0.42
N SER A 132 -8.41 -3.41 -1.59
CA SER A 132 -8.96 -4.74 -1.82
C SER A 132 -7.81 -5.73 -2.04
N PHE A 133 -7.81 -6.83 -1.29
CA PHE A 133 -6.79 -7.89 -1.36
C PHE A 133 -7.32 -9.13 -2.09
#